data_AF-A0A7C3KLX3-F1
#
_entry.id   AF-A0A7C3KLX3-F1
#
_cell.length_a   1.000
_cell.length_b   1.000
_cell.length_c   1.000
_cell.angle_alpha   90.00
_cell.angle_beta   90.00
_cell.angle_gamma   90.00
#
_symmetry.space_group_name_H-M   'P 1'
#
loop_
_entity.id
_entity.type
_entity.pdbx_description
1 polymer ?
#
loop_
_entity_poly.entity_id
_entity_poly.type
_entity_poly.pdbx_seq_one_letter_code
_entity_poly.pdbx_strand_id
1 'polypeptide(L)'
;MKNVIKYSIVVLLVLLPACAAIPSASSPATPTDTQPPGIPTDIWNALFQRTPVPWTTPLPPLKATDIDATYVKINPRQATPFPCKRCPDYALEGGLWKFSLNKGIFRIYYTMNGWRSLGSYTISGDHIYLFNDPYCNWDTGEYIWKLEGGVLVFTEVNDPCSQGLRAANLTDQPWLSCTPPNVEAMITDHWQKPEGCDPQETTN
;
A
#
# COMPACT_ATOMS: atom_id res chain seq x y z
N MET A 1 -71.79 13.72 -29.38
CA MET A 1 -72.13 13.04 -30.65
C MET A 1 -70.95 13.22 -31.60
N LYS A 2 -70.52 12.12 -32.26
CA LYS A 2 -70.08 12.00 -33.68
C LYS A 2 -69.93 13.33 -34.45
N ASN A 3 -68.92 13.66 -35.28
CA ASN A 3 -67.91 12.93 -36.10
C ASN A 3 -66.91 14.02 -36.65
N VAL A 4 -65.73 13.80 -37.28
CA VAL A 4 -64.88 12.63 -37.64
C VAL A 4 -63.42 13.13 -37.90
N ILE A 5 -62.43 12.22 -37.95
CA ILE A 5 -61.00 12.49 -38.25
C ILE A 5 -60.75 12.85 -39.73
N LYS A 6 -59.80 13.76 -40.01
CA LYS A 6 -59.03 13.77 -41.27
C LYS A 6 -57.54 14.00 -41.00
N TYR A 7 -56.72 13.02 -41.35
CA TYR A 7 -55.26 13.15 -41.41
C TYR A 7 -54.85 13.86 -42.71
N SER A 8 -53.82 14.69 -42.64
CA SER A 8 -53.00 15.07 -43.81
C SER A 8 -51.54 15.15 -43.38
N ILE A 9 -50.73 14.24 -43.93
CA ILE A 9 -49.28 14.16 -43.73
C ILE A 9 -48.60 15.08 -44.73
N VAL A 10 -47.70 15.96 -44.27
CA VAL A 10 -46.63 16.51 -45.11
C VAL A 10 -45.33 16.48 -44.31
N VAL A 11 -44.48 15.52 -44.63
CA VAL A 11 -43.08 15.47 -44.18
C VAL A 11 -42.25 16.27 -45.19
N LEU A 12 -41.44 17.21 -44.72
CA LEU A 12 -40.48 17.93 -45.57
C LEU A 12 -39.05 17.59 -45.14
N LEU A 13 -38.44 16.63 -45.83
CA LEU A 13 -37.00 16.35 -45.70
C LEU A 13 -36.19 17.48 -46.36
N VAL A 14 -35.22 18.02 -45.64
CA VAL A 14 -34.18 18.88 -46.20
C VAL A 14 -32.95 18.01 -46.49
N LEU A 15 -32.61 17.87 -47.77
CA LEU A 15 -31.41 17.19 -48.25
C LEU A 15 -30.40 18.24 -48.72
N LEU A 16 -29.18 18.20 -48.18
CA LEU A 16 -28.00 18.82 -48.81
C LEU A 16 -26.79 17.86 -48.73
N PRO A 17 -25.83 17.94 -49.67
CA PRO A 17 -24.93 16.83 -49.99
C PRO A 17 -23.49 17.04 -49.49
N ALA A 18 -22.74 15.94 -49.34
CA ALA A 18 -21.27 15.97 -49.37
C ALA A 18 -20.65 14.63 -49.79
N CYS A 19 -19.76 14.71 -50.79
CA CYS A 19 -18.61 13.85 -51.10
C CYS A 19 -18.73 12.32 -50.94
N ALA A 20 -18.70 11.63 -52.09
CA ALA A 20 -18.18 10.27 -52.17
C ALA A 20 -16.67 10.24 -51.83
N ALA A 21 -16.25 9.25 -51.07
CA ALA A 21 -14.86 8.86 -50.89
C ALA A 21 -14.72 7.35 -51.12
N ILE A 22 -13.64 6.97 -51.81
CA ILE A 22 -13.38 5.59 -52.27
C ILE A 22 -12.97 4.72 -51.08
N PRO A 23 -13.45 3.47 -50.96
CA PRO A 23 -12.91 2.53 -49.98
C PRO A 23 -11.51 2.08 -50.40
N SER A 24 -10.47 2.76 -49.90
CA SER A 24 -9.10 2.27 -49.96
C SER A 24 -9.01 0.93 -49.22
N ALA A 25 -8.29 -0.03 -49.82
CA ALA A 25 -8.13 -1.37 -49.26
C ALA A 25 -7.58 -1.31 -47.82
N SER A 26 -8.22 -2.02 -46.91
CA SER A 26 -7.78 -2.16 -45.53
C SER A 26 -6.51 -3.02 -45.46
N SER A 27 -5.34 -2.37 -45.44
CA SER A 27 -4.14 -3.00 -44.89
C SER A 27 -4.44 -3.46 -43.45
N PRO A 28 -3.99 -4.66 -43.03
CA PRO A 28 -4.18 -5.08 -41.65
C PRO A 28 -3.42 -4.11 -40.73
N ALA A 29 -4.14 -3.43 -39.86
CA ALA A 29 -3.51 -2.67 -38.80
C ALA A 29 -2.79 -3.66 -37.89
N THR A 30 -1.45 -3.60 -37.87
CA THR A 30 -0.65 -4.21 -36.81
C THR A 30 -1.25 -3.78 -35.47
N PRO A 31 -1.50 -4.69 -34.52
CA PRO A 31 -1.98 -4.29 -33.21
C PRO A 31 -0.92 -3.39 -32.58
N THR A 32 -1.19 -2.08 -32.53
CA THR A 32 -0.47 -1.17 -31.65
C THR A 32 -0.83 -1.61 -30.24
N ASP A 33 0.11 -2.30 -29.61
CA ASP A 33 0.00 -2.80 -28.25
C ASP A 33 -0.16 -1.59 -27.31
N THR A 34 -1.42 -1.22 -27.08
CA THR A 34 -1.79 -0.11 -26.22
C THR A 34 -1.80 -0.68 -24.82
N GLN A 35 -0.60 -0.90 -24.30
CA GLN A 35 -0.36 -1.41 -22.96
C GLN A 35 -1.24 -0.61 -21.97
N PRO A 36 -2.08 -1.29 -21.16
CA PRO A 36 -2.87 -0.63 -20.14
C PRO A 36 -1.94 0.21 -19.22
N PRO A 37 -2.40 1.38 -18.73
CA PRO A 37 -1.57 2.21 -17.86
C PRO A 37 -1.04 1.38 -16.68
N GLY A 38 0.28 1.29 -16.59
CA GLY A 38 0.97 0.26 -15.81
C GLY A 38 0.56 0.21 -14.34
N ILE A 39 0.31 -1.00 -13.85
CA ILE A 39 0.23 -1.32 -12.42
C ILE A 39 1.61 -1.01 -11.79
N PRO A 40 1.66 -0.50 -10.54
CA PRO A 40 2.53 0.65 -10.26
C PRO A 40 4.04 0.47 -10.31
N THR A 41 4.71 1.60 -10.54
CA THR A 41 5.97 1.98 -9.87
C THR A 41 6.02 1.39 -8.46
N ASP A 42 7.11 0.70 -8.11
CA ASP A 42 7.27 -0.01 -6.84
C ASP A 42 6.71 0.81 -5.65
N ILE A 43 5.56 0.35 -5.16
CA ILE A 43 4.76 1.04 -4.15
C ILE A 43 5.54 1.17 -2.85
N TRP A 44 6.37 0.16 -2.53
CA TRP A 44 7.22 0.15 -1.35
C TRP A 44 8.27 1.26 -1.45
N ASN A 45 9.03 1.31 -2.55
CA ASN A 45 10.02 2.36 -2.78
C ASN A 45 9.38 3.76 -2.87
N ALA A 46 8.16 3.88 -3.40
CA ALA A 46 7.42 5.13 -3.46
C ALA A 46 7.02 5.71 -2.07
N LEU A 47 6.99 4.89 -1.00
CA LEU A 47 6.76 5.37 0.37
C LEU A 47 8.00 6.08 0.96
N PHE A 48 9.22 5.77 0.50
CA PHE A 48 10.44 6.41 1.00
C PHE A 48 10.58 7.86 0.51
N GLN A 49 9.95 8.21 -0.61
CA GLN A 49 9.89 9.57 -1.16
C GLN A 49 8.80 10.44 -0.51
N ARG A 50 8.20 10.00 0.61
CA ARG A 50 7.11 10.67 1.31
C ARG A 50 7.42 10.88 2.79
N THR A 51 6.87 11.97 3.32
CA THR A 51 6.87 12.32 4.75
C THR A 51 5.44 12.28 5.32
N PRO A 52 5.25 11.94 6.60
CA PRO A 52 3.96 12.03 7.27
C PRO A 52 3.41 13.46 7.30
N VAL A 53 2.08 13.58 7.49
CA VAL A 53 1.41 14.85 7.77
C VAL A 53 1.30 15.01 9.29
N PRO A 54 1.73 16.14 9.89
CA PRO A 54 1.50 16.40 11.31
C PRO A 54 0.02 16.76 11.53
N TRP A 55 -0.73 15.87 12.16
CA TRP A 55 -2.16 16.05 12.42
C TRP A 55 -2.41 16.68 13.79
N THR A 56 -2.14 15.93 14.85
CA THR A 56 -2.26 16.36 16.25
C THR A 56 -0.90 16.54 16.93
N THR A 57 0.14 15.88 16.42
CA THR A 57 1.49 15.87 16.99
C THR A 57 2.50 16.39 15.96
N PRO A 58 3.44 17.27 16.34
CA PRO A 58 4.51 17.72 15.45
C PRO A 58 5.34 16.55 14.88
N LEU A 59 5.95 16.74 13.71
CA LEU A 59 6.88 15.75 13.18
C LEU A 59 8.11 15.63 14.11
N PRO A 60 8.55 14.40 14.45
CA PRO A 60 9.74 14.20 15.28
C PRO A 60 11.02 14.62 14.53
N PRO A 61 12.11 14.92 15.24
CA PRO A 61 13.41 15.18 14.62
C PRO A 61 13.91 13.93 13.88
N LEU A 62 14.50 14.11 12.70
CA LEU A 62 15.01 13.02 11.85
C LEU A 62 16.33 12.42 12.37
N LYS A 63 16.31 11.91 13.60
CA LYS A 63 17.42 11.25 14.30
C LYS A 63 17.23 9.73 14.26
N ALA A 64 18.29 8.99 13.95
CA ALA A 64 18.27 7.52 13.98
C ALA A 64 17.95 6.98 15.38
N THR A 65 17.26 5.85 15.42
CA THR A 65 16.89 5.12 16.65
C THR A 65 17.42 3.68 16.62
N ASP A 66 17.41 3.02 17.77
CA ASP A 66 18.01 1.67 17.95
C ASP A 66 17.24 0.55 17.22
N ILE A 67 16.06 0.85 16.67
CA ILE A 67 15.20 -0.05 15.88
C ILE A 67 14.97 0.46 14.45
N ASP A 68 15.83 1.34 13.95
CA ASP A 68 15.78 1.79 12.55
C ASP A 68 16.21 0.66 11.59
N ALA A 69 15.23 -0.01 10.96
CA ALA A 69 15.46 -0.97 9.88
C ALA A 69 14.23 -1.11 8.96
N THR A 70 14.35 -1.95 7.94
CA THR A 70 13.18 -2.61 7.34
C THR A 70 13.02 -3.98 7.97
N TYR A 71 11.78 -4.35 8.27
CA TYR A 71 11.36 -5.63 8.80
C TYR A 71 10.25 -6.21 7.93
N VAL A 72 10.09 -7.53 8.00
CA VAL A 72 9.02 -8.27 7.33
C VAL A 72 8.38 -9.28 8.27
N LYS A 73 7.15 -9.67 7.96
CA LYS A 73 6.51 -10.86 8.53
C LYS A 73 5.57 -11.47 7.50
N ILE A 74 5.35 -12.77 7.60
CA ILE A 74 4.39 -13.49 6.77
C ILE A 74 3.35 -14.11 7.68
N ASN A 75 2.09 -13.69 7.52
CA ASN A 75 1.00 -14.29 8.25
C ASN A 75 0.48 -15.52 7.46
N PRO A 76 0.45 -16.72 8.06
CA PRO A 76 0.14 -17.97 7.35
C PRO A 76 -1.37 -18.23 7.19
N ARG A 77 -2.24 -17.31 7.60
CA ARG A 77 -3.70 -17.45 7.41
C ARG A 77 -3.99 -17.69 5.93
N GLN A 78 -4.73 -18.75 5.65
CA GLN A 78 -5.22 -19.02 4.30
C GLN A 78 -6.27 -17.95 3.95
N ALA A 79 -5.83 -16.90 3.28
CA ALA A 79 -6.73 -15.91 2.72
C ALA A 79 -7.60 -16.59 1.65
N THR A 80 -8.87 -16.83 1.97
CA THR A 80 -9.88 -17.01 0.92
C THR A 80 -9.90 -15.69 0.15
N PRO A 81 -9.63 -15.64 -1.17
CA PRO A 81 -9.52 -14.38 -1.91
C PRO A 81 -10.89 -13.72 -2.14
N PHE A 82 -11.53 -13.27 -1.06
CA PHE A 82 -12.72 -12.45 -1.15
C PHE A 82 -12.32 -11.05 -1.64
N PRO A 83 -12.93 -10.53 -2.73
CA PRO A 83 -12.63 -9.21 -3.27
C PRO A 83 -13.16 -8.12 -2.33
N CYS A 84 -12.42 -7.90 -1.25
CA CYS A 84 -12.71 -6.98 -0.17
C CYS A 84 -12.41 -5.54 -0.61
N LYS A 85 -13.40 -4.88 -1.21
CA LYS A 85 -13.28 -3.49 -1.73
C LYS A 85 -13.20 -2.42 -0.64
N ARG A 86 -13.45 -2.79 0.62
CA ARG A 86 -13.49 -1.91 1.81
C ARG A 86 -13.06 -2.72 3.05
N CYS A 87 -11.85 -3.25 3.03
CA CYS A 87 -11.31 -3.90 4.22
C CYS A 87 -11.09 -2.84 5.31
N PRO A 88 -11.26 -3.20 6.60
CA PRO A 88 -10.77 -2.37 7.69
C PRO A 88 -9.28 -2.09 7.52
N ASP A 89 -8.85 -0.87 7.76
CA ASP A 89 -7.43 -0.54 7.78
C ASP A 89 -6.74 -1.33 8.89
N TYR A 90 -5.49 -1.76 8.65
CA TYR A 90 -4.74 -2.70 9.50
C TYR A 90 -5.34 -4.12 9.66
N ALA A 91 -6.39 -4.52 8.94
CA ALA A 91 -6.90 -5.89 9.00
C ALA A 91 -5.79 -6.94 8.88
N LEU A 92 -5.76 -7.89 9.81
CA LEU A 92 -4.72 -8.93 9.90
C LEU A 92 -5.01 -10.07 8.90
N GLU A 93 -4.65 -9.78 7.66
CA GLU A 93 -4.76 -10.66 6.50
C GLU A 93 -3.51 -11.52 6.28
N GLY A 94 -3.69 -12.69 5.68
CA GLY A 94 -2.62 -13.63 5.35
C GLY A 94 -1.73 -13.16 4.20
N GLY A 95 -0.43 -13.41 4.28
CA GLY A 95 0.57 -12.99 3.30
C GLY A 95 1.66 -12.09 3.88
N LEU A 96 2.44 -11.46 3.00
CA LEU A 96 3.63 -10.68 3.35
C LEU A 96 3.31 -9.23 3.73
N TRP A 97 3.81 -8.83 4.89
CA TRP A 97 3.79 -7.47 5.41
C TRP A 97 5.22 -6.94 5.53
N LYS A 98 5.46 -5.71 5.05
CA LYS A 98 6.72 -4.98 5.21
C LYS A 98 6.50 -3.80 6.16
N PHE A 99 7.42 -3.57 7.08
CA PHE A 99 7.38 -2.48 8.04
C PHE A 99 8.78 -1.85 8.13
N SER A 100 8.88 -0.54 7.91
CA SER A 100 10.15 0.20 8.03
C SER A 100 10.04 1.27 9.08
N LEU A 101 11.01 1.31 9.97
CA LEU A 101 11.28 2.38 10.91
C LEU A 101 12.53 3.11 10.44
N ASN A 102 12.42 4.41 10.21
CA ASN A 102 13.57 5.23 9.86
C ASN A 102 13.42 6.65 10.39
N LYS A 103 14.30 7.05 11.31
CA LYS A 103 14.48 8.43 11.78
C LYS A 103 13.17 9.09 12.21
N GLY A 104 12.33 8.38 12.96
CA GLY A 104 11.03 8.88 13.42
C GLY A 104 9.90 8.86 12.38
N ILE A 105 10.10 8.20 11.23
CA ILE A 105 9.05 7.91 10.22
C ILE A 105 8.85 6.40 10.10
N PHE A 106 7.62 5.92 10.33
CA PHE A 106 7.25 4.53 10.06
C PHE A 106 6.52 4.40 8.72
N ARG A 107 6.72 3.26 8.05
CA ARG A 107 6.06 2.87 6.80
C ARG A 107 5.59 1.44 6.93
N ILE A 108 4.33 1.15 6.61
CA ILE A 108 3.81 -0.21 6.55
C ILE A 108 3.21 -0.47 5.17
N TYR A 109 3.40 -1.68 4.65
CA TYR A 109 2.93 -2.11 3.34
C TYR A 109 2.52 -3.58 3.38
N TYR A 110 1.33 -3.88 2.87
CA TYR A 110 0.81 -5.22 2.69
C TYR A 110 0.81 -5.56 1.20
N THR A 111 1.57 -6.57 0.81
CA THR A 111 1.91 -6.78 -0.61
C THR A 111 0.74 -7.32 -1.44
N MET A 112 -0.22 -8.01 -0.83
CA MET A 112 -1.25 -8.76 -1.54
C MET A 112 -2.32 -7.87 -2.20
N ASN A 113 -2.61 -6.70 -1.63
CA ASN A 113 -3.59 -5.75 -2.17
C ASN A 113 -3.06 -4.31 -2.29
N GLY A 114 -1.79 -4.08 -1.93
CA GLY A 114 -1.13 -2.79 -1.98
C GLY A 114 -1.53 -1.80 -0.87
N TRP A 115 -2.25 -2.24 0.16
CA TRP A 115 -2.57 -1.41 1.33
C TRP A 115 -1.29 -0.93 2.02
N ARG A 116 -1.29 0.31 2.50
CA ARG A 116 -0.10 0.97 3.03
C ARG A 116 -0.44 2.14 3.93
N SER A 117 0.36 2.34 4.98
CA SER A 117 0.33 3.54 5.79
C SER A 117 1.72 4.14 6.01
N LEU A 118 1.74 5.42 6.37
CA LEU A 118 2.93 6.25 6.58
C LEU A 118 2.62 7.20 7.75
N GLY A 119 3.39 7.11 8.82
CA GLY A 119 3.22 7.95 10.01
C GLY A 119 4.54 8.25 10.71
N SER A 120 4.45 8.89 11.86
CA SER A 120 5.58 9.27 12.70
C SER A 120 5.73 8.35 13.91
N TYR A 121 6.95 8.20 14.41
CA TYR A 121 7.18 7.57 15.71
C TYR A 121 8.23 8.28 16.55
N THR A 122 8.15 8.06 17.86
CA THR A 122 9.18 8.41 18.84
C THR A 122 9.45 7.23 19.75
N ILE A 123 10.62 7.22 20.37
CA ILE A 123 11.04 6.20 21.35
C ILE A 123 11.40 6.90 22.65
N SER A 124 10.99 6.31 23.77
CA SER A 124 11.38 6.70 25.12
C SER A 124 11.64 5.44 25.94
N GLY A 125 12.91 5.07 26.12
CA GLY A 125 13.28 3.78 26.70
C GLY A 125 12.81 2.62 25.82
N ASP A 126 12.15 1.64 26.43
CA ASP A 126 11.52 0.48 25.80
C ASP A 126 10.12 0.78 25.23
N HIS A 127 9.61 2.01 25.33
CA HIS A 127 8.34 2.42 24.73
C HIS A 127 8.54 3.04 23.33
N ILE A 128 7.69 2.65 22.38
CA ILE A 128 7.52 3.29 21.07
C ILE A 128 6.09 3.85 20.96
N TYR A 129 5.99 5.05 20.39
CA TYR A 129 4.74 5.76 20.14
C TYR A 129 4.52 5.93 18.63
N LEU A 130 3.41 5.45 18.08
CA LEU A 130 3.05 5.56 16.66
C LEU A 130 1.88 6.54 16.48
N PHE A 131 2.11 7.62 15.73
CA PHE A 131 1.16 8.73 15.55
C PHE A 131 1.26 9.33 14.13
N ASN A 132 0.45 10.35 13.82
CA ASN A 132 0.37 10.97 12.49
C ASN A 132 0.06 10.00 11.34
N ASP A 133 -0.63 8.90 11.66
CA ASP A 133 -1.11 7.93 10.68
C ASP A 133 -2.36 8.48 9.96
N PRO A 134 -2.49 8.41 8.63
CA PRO A 134 -3.69 8.89 7.92
C PRO A 134 -4.99 8.15 8.27
N TYR A 135 -4.92 6.91 8.75
CA TYR A 135 -6.08 6.12 9.18
C TYR A 135 -6.41 6.30 10.66
N CYS A 136 -5.45 6.79 11.44
CA CYS A 136 -5.52 6.96 12.90
C CYS A 136 -4.90 8.31 13.29
N ASN A 137 -5.41 9.36 12.65
CA ASN A 137 -4.86 10.71 12.66
C ASN A 137 -5.08 11.47 13.98
N TRP A 138 -5.91 10.94 14.87
CA TRP A 138 -6.12 11.45 16.22
C TRP A 138 -5.60 10.52 17.33
N ASP A 139 -5.15 9.31 16.97
CA ASP A 139 -4.76 8.27 17.92
C ASP A 139 -3.24 8.08 17.97
N THR A 140 -2.69 7.98 19.17
CA THR A 140 -1.31 7.51 19.38
C THR A 140 -1.36 6.08 19.89
N GLY A 141 -0.70 5.17 19.17
CA GLY A 141 -0.52 3.78 19.60
C GLY A 141 0.76 3.66 20.41
N GLU A 142 0.68 3.04 21.58
CA GLU A 142 1.79 2.83 22.49
C GLU A 142 2.09 1.34 22.65
N TYR A 143 3.38 0.98 22.52
CA TYR A 143 3.86 -0.38 22.63
C TYR A 143 5.17 -0.42 23.39
N ILE A 144 5.40 -1.51 24.13
CA ILE A 144 6.75 -1.89 24.54
C ILE A 144 7.40 -2.61 23.36
N TRP A 145 8.64 -2.28 23.03
CA TRP A 145 9.41 -2.92 21.96
C TRP A 145 10.59 -3.72 22.50
N LYS A 146 10.93 -4.82 21.82
CA LYS A 146 12.13 -5.61 22.09
C LYS A 146 12.78 -6.02 20.77
N LEU A 147 14.09 -5.78 20.62
CA LEU A 147 14.87 -6.19 19.46
C LEU A 147 16.02 -7.10 19.90
N GLU A 148 15.98 -8.37 19.48
CA GLU A 148 17.04 -9.35 19.74
C GLU A 148 17.32 -10.17 18.48
N GLY A 149 18.59 -10.32 18.09
CA GLY A 149 18.98 -11.16 16.94
C GLY A 149 18.33 -10.78 15.60
N GLY A 150 17.97 -9.50 15.41
CA GLY A 150 17.22 -9.05 14.24
C GLY A 150 15.71 -9.30 14.30
N VAL A 151 15.18 -9.81 15.42
CA VAL A 151 13.75 -10.04 15.64
C VAL A 151 13.19 -8.91 16.50
N LEU A 152 12.27 -8.12 15.94
CA LEU A 152 11.54 -7.05 16.61
C LEU A 152 10.16 -7.57 17.07
N VAL A 153 9.88 -7.43 18.36
CA VAL A 153 8.59 -7.79 18.97
C VAL A 153 7.97 -6.55 19.58
N PHE A 154 6.66 -6.36 19.38
CA PHE A 154 5.86 -5.35 20.06
C PHE A 154 4.88 -6.02 21.02
N THR A 155 4.72 -5.43 22.21
CA THR A 155 3.66 -5.72 23.16
C THR A 155 2.78 -4.49 23.26
N GLU A 156 1.47 -4.62 23.03
CA GLU A 156 0.53 -3.51 23.16
C GLU A 156 0.50 -2.98 24.60
N VAL A 157 0.58 -1.65 24.74
CA VAL A 157 0.23 -0.94 25.99
C VAL A 157 -1.15 -0.30 25.85
N ASN A 158 -1.37 0.42 24.74
CA ASN A 158 -2.65 1.02 24.39
C ASN A 158 -2.64 1.47 22.93
N ASP A 159 -3.50 0.92 22.06
CA ASP A 159 -3.68 1.45 20.71
C ASP A 159 -5.14 1.30 20.19
N PRO A 160 -5.98 2.35 20.31
CA PRO A 160 -7.37 2.31 19.82
C PRO A 160 -7.49 2.36 18.28
N CYS A 161 -6.39 2.60 17.56
CA CYS A 161 -6.35 2.80 16.11
C CYS A 161 -7.06 1.69 15.34
N SER A 162 -7.96 2.09 14.42
CA SER A 162 -8.77 1.18 13.61
C SER A 162 -9.50 0.14 14.48
N GLN A 163 -10.06 0.56 15.62
CA GLN A 163 -10.75 -0.32 16.58
C GLN A 163 -9.84 -1.45 17.13
N GLY A 164 -8.57 -1.11 17.39
CA GLY A 164 -7.55 -2.05 17.88
C GLY A 164 -6.90 -2.93 16.80
N LEU A 165 -7.29 -2.79 15.53
CA LEU A 165 -6.72 -3.61 14.45
C LEU A 165 -5.24 -3.30 14.18
N ARG A 166 -4.77 -2.06 14.40
CA ARG A 166 -3.34 -1.76 14.29
C ARG A 166 -2.54 -2.51 15.35
N ALA A 167 -2.98 -2.50 16.61
CA ALA A 167 -2.35 -3.28 17.67
C ALA A 167 -2.36 -4.77 17.35
N ALA A 168 -3.54 -5.33 17.10
CA ALA A 168 -3.73 -6.74 16.77
C ALA A 168 -2.88 -7.17 15.56
N ASN A 169 -2.65 -6.29 14.58
CA ASN A 169 -1.74 -6.57 13.48
C ASN A 169 -0.28 -6.52 13.95
N LEU A 170 0.18 -5.41 14.53
CA LEU A 170 1.59 -5.21 14.86
C LEU A 170 2.13 -6.21 15.90
N THR A 171 1.28 -6.78 16.76
CA THR A 171 1.67 -7.69 17.85
C THR A 171 1.39 -9.18 17.59
N ASP A 172 0.66 -9.55 16.54
CA ASP A 172 0.28 -10.96 16.22
C ASP A 172 1.48 -11.92 16.13
N GLN A 173 2.60 -11.45 15.58
CA GLN A 173 3.80 -12.23 15.41
C GLN A 173 5.05 -11.33 15.30
N PRO A 174 6.25 -11.85 15.59
CA PRO A 174 7.50 -11.09 15.46
C PRO A 174 7.77 -10.58 14.04
N TRP A 175 8.49 -9.47 13.97
CA TRP A 175 8.97 -8.82 12.75
C TRP A 175 10.46 -9.16 12.53
N LEU A 176 10.80 -9.75 11.39
CA LEU A 176 12.15 -10.18 11.05
C LEU A 176 12.88 -9.09 10.28
N SER A 177 14.07 -8.70 10.72
CA SER A 177 14.85 -7.62 10.09
C SER A 177 15.44 -8.05 8.75
N CYS A 178 15.37 -7.14 7.79
CA CYS A 178 16.07 -7.22 6.51
C CYS A 178 17.51 -6.68 6.59
N THR A 179 17.98 -6.29 7.77
CA THR A 179 19.38 -5.91 8.00
C THR A 179 20.23 -7.17 8.21
N PRO A 180 21.34 -7.36 7.47
CA PRO A 180 22.24 -8.49 7.68
C PRO A 180 22.78 -8.55 9.12
N PRO A 181 23.02 -9.74 9.68
CA PRO A 181 23.39 -9.90 11.10
C PRO A 181 24.78 -9.35 11.45
N ASN A 182 25.64 -9.13 10.45
CA ASN A 182 26.96 -8.54 10.60
C ASN A 182 27.49 -7.96 9.27
N VAL A 183 28.66 -7.33 9.30
CA VAL A 183 29.29 -6.68 8.14
C VAL A 183 29.73 -7.67 7.07
N GLU A 184 30.16 -8.88 7.44
CA GLU A 184 30.58 -9.92 6.48
C GLU A 184 29.37 -10.41 5.65
N ALA A 185 28.25 -10.70 6.32
CA ALA A 185 26.97 -11.03 5.69
C ALA A 185 26.46 -9.90 4.78
N MET A 186 26.69 -8.64 5.15
CA MET A 186 26.33 -7.48 4.32
C MET A 186 27.21 -7.34 3.07
N ILE A 187 28.51 -7.64 3.16
CA ILE A 187 29.46 -7.52 2.03
C ILE A 187 29.33 -8.70 1.07
N THR A 188 29.14 -9.92 1.60
CA THR A 188 29.06 -11.15 0.81
C THR A 188 27.65 -11.47 0.32
N ASP A 189 26.63 -10.82 0.89
CA ASP A 189 25.20 -11.16 0.78
C ASP A 189 24.86 -12.62 1.15
N HIS A 190 25.79 -13.33 1.80
CA HIS A 190 25.63 -14.72 2.22
C HIS A 190 25.03 -14.82 3.63
N TRP A 191 23.71 -14.72 3.72
CA TRP A 191 22.97 -14.96 4.95
C TRP A 191 21.55 -15.47 4.68
N GLN A 192 20.90 -16.00 5.72
CA GLN A 192 19.51 -16.46 5.65
C GLN A 192 18.57 -15.25 5.71
N LYS A 193 18.32 -14.64 4.55
CA LYS A 193 17.36 -13.53 4.39
C LYS A 193 15.93 -13.99 4.72
N PRO A 194 15.15 -13.22 5.51
CA PRO A 194 13.72 -13.44 5.60
C PRO A 194 13.02 -13.21 4.25
N GLU A 195 12.01 -14.02 3.95
CA GLU A 195 11.22 -13.87 2.72
C GLU A 195 10.57 -12.48 2.66
N GLY A 196 10.72 -11.80 1.52
CA GLY A 196 10.24 -10.43 1.31
C GLY A 196 11.25 -9.32 1.61
N CYS A 197 12.45 -9.66 2.09
CA CYS A 197 13.55 -8.70 2.30
C CYS A 197 14.33 -8.33 1.05
N ASP A 198 14.37 -9.19 0.03
CA ASP A 198 15.03 -8.87 -1.23
C ASP A 198 14.36 -7.68 -1.95
N PRO A 199 15.12 -6.91 -2.74
CA PRO A 199 14.56 -6.01 -3.73
C PRO A 199 13.59 -6.80 -4.62
N GLN A 200 12.44 -6.21 -4.97
CA GLN A 200 11.58 -6.82 -5.99
C GLN A 200 12.40 -6.90 -7.28
N GLU A 201 12.73 -8.11 -7.74
CA GLU A 201 13.33 -8.28 -9.05
C GLU A 201 12.38 -7.71 -10.09
N THR A 202 12.83 -6.66 -10.78
CA THR A 202 12.15 -6.17 -11.97
C THR A 202 12.37 -7.20 -13.07
N THR A 203 11.46 -8.17 -13.17
CA THR A 203 11.33 -9.02 -14.35
C THR A 203 10.98 -8.12 -15.54
N ASN A 204 11.99 -7.89 -16.39
CA ASN A 204 11.84 -7.23 -17.70
C ASN A 204 11.10 -8.14 -18.69
#